data_AF-A0A6I2R0X7-F1
#
_entry.id   AF-A0A6I2R0X7-F1
#
_cell.length_a   1.000
_cell.length_b   1.000
_cell.length_c   1.000
_cell.angle_alpha   90.00
_cell.angle_beta   90.00
_cell.angle_gamma   90.00
#
_symmetry.space_group_name_H-M   'P 1'
#
loop_
_entity.id
_entity.type
_entity.pdbx_description
1 polymer ?
#
loop_
_entity_poly.entity_id
_entity_poly.type
_entity_poly.pdbx_seq_one_letter_code
_entity_poly.pdbx_strand_id
1 'polypeptide(L)' 'MTETVSIQKISQEEARRLLNSCDGIGGHYEPLGLFYLEEQEKFVGIDNSTGDAWTEEFPDKYSCLRWLTGKEQLP' A
#
# COMPACT_ATOMS: atom_id res chain seq x y z
N MET A 1 2.09 22.71 -4.51
CA MET A 1 1.18 22.27 -3.43
C MET A 1 1.55 20.84 -3.17
N THR A 2 2.20 20.52 -2.04
CA THR A 2 2.52 19.12 -1.72
C THR A 2 1.23 18.47 -1.25
N GLU A 3 0.54 17.73 -2.12
CA GLU A 3 -0.56 16.87 -1.69
C GLU A 3 -0.01 15.94 -0.60
N THR A 4 -0.56 16.07 0.61
CA THR A 4 -0.29 15.16 1.70
C THR A 4 -0.97 13.85 1.35
N VAL A 5 -0.25 12.91 0.74
CA VAL A 5 -0.80 11.58 0.45
C VAL A 5 -1.17 10.92 1.79
N SER A 6 -2.46 10.69 2.00
CA SER A 6 -2.99 10.09 3.22
C SER A 6 -2.80 8.57 3.17
N ILE A 7 -1.92 8.06 4.04
CA ILE A 7 -1.72 6.62 4.19
C ILE A 7 -2.78 6.05 5.15
N GLN A 8 -3.50 5.02 4.71
CA GLN A 8 -4.60 4.43 5.47
C GLN A 8 -4.18 3.07 6.09
N LYS A 9 -4.44 2.88 7.39
CA LYS A 9 -4.34 1.53 8.01
C LYS A 9 -5.56 0.73 7.60
N ILE A 10 -5.36 -0.49 7.11
CA ILE A 10 -6.43 -1.43 6.78
C ILE A 10 -6.21 -2.76 7.52
N SER A 11 -7.29 -3.53 7.63
CA SER A 11 -7.28 -4.90 8.12
C SER A 11 -6.84 -5.89 7.04
N GLN A 12 -6.49 -7.11 7.45
CA GLN A 12 -6.17 -8.21 6.54
C GLN A 12 -7.31 -8.49 5.54
N GLU A 13 -8.57 -8.43 5.99
CA GLU A 13 -9.73 -8.65 5.12
C GLU A 13 -9.93 -7.51 4.12
N GLU A 14 -9.67 -6.25 4.52
CA GLU A 14 -9.70 -5.12 3.59
C GLU A 14 -8.58 -5.20 2.55
N ALA A 15 -7.37 -5.58 2.97
CA ALA A 15 -6.26 -5.83 2.04
C ALA A 15 -6.60 -6.93 1.05
N ARG A 16 -7.22 -8.01 1.53
CA ARG A 16 -7.69 -9.11 0.69
C ARG A 16 -8.76 -8.64 -0.31
N ARG A 17 -9.66 -7.75 0.08
CA ARG A 17 -10.67 -7.19 -0.84
C ARG A 17 -10.03 -6.32 -1.92
N LEU A 18 -9.09 -5.45 -1.53
CA LEU A 18 -8.33 -4.63 -2.48
C LEU A 18 -7.58 -5.53 -3.48
N LEU A 19 -6.82 -6.52 -3.01
CA LEU A 19 -6.03 -7.39 -3.89
C LEU A 19 -6.88 -8.34 -4.75
N ASN A 20 -8.19 -8.46 -4.49
CA ASN A 20 -9.14 -9.22 -5.30
C ASN A 20 -10.06 -8.33 -6.14
N SER A 21 -9.88 -7.00 -6.15
CA SER A 21 -10.78 -6.09 -6.86
C SER A 21 -10.41 -5.86 -8.33
N CYS A 22 -9.31 -6.43 -8.83
CA CYS A 22 -8.92 -6.29 -10.23
C CYS A 22 -9.60 -7.34 -11.13
N ASP A 23 -10.34 -6.87 -12.13
CA ASP A 23 -11.24 -7.68 -12.98
C ASP A 23 -10.56 -8.40 -14.16
N GLY A 24 -9.23 -8.62 -14.12
CA GLY A 24 -8.48 -9.34 -15.16
C GLY A 24 -7.60 -8.47 -16.06
N ILE A 25 -7.35 -8.91 -17.32
CA ILE A 25 -6.32 -8.30 -18.20
C ILE A 25 -6.69 -6.84 -18.53
N GLY A 26 -5.92 -5.91 -17.97
CA GLY A 26 -6.11 -4.46 -18.13
C GLY A 26 -6.99 -3.79 -17.06
N GLY A 27 -7.37 -4.51 -16.00
CA GLY A 27 -8.04 -3.95 -14.84
C GLY A 27 -7.11 -3.19 -13.91
N HIS A 28 -7.68 -2.33 -13.07
CA HIS A 28 -6.99 -1.64 -11.98
C HIS A 28 -7.55 -2.13 -10.65
N TYR A 29 -6.68 -2.18 -9.64
CA TYR A 29 -7.14 -2.45 -8.28
C TYR A 29 -7.83 -1.21 -7.72
N GLU A 30 -8.94 -1.41 -7.03
CA GLU A 30 -9.67 -0.39 -6.29
C GLU A 30 -9.85 -0.80 -4.82
N PRO A 31 -9.87 0.15 -3.87
CA PRO A 31 -9.75 1.60 -4.07
C PRO A 31 -8.31 2.04 -4.37
N LEU A 32 -8.15 3.11 -5.15
CA LEU A 32 -6.86 3.79 -5.30
C LEU A 32 -6.40 4.45 -3.98
N GLY A 33 -5.10 4.37 -3.70
CA GLY A 33 -4.50 4.99 -2.53
C GLY A 33 -3.29 4.26 -1.98
N LEU A 34 -2.81 4.75 -0.84
CA LEU A 34 -1.72 4.14 -0.08
C LEU A 34 -2.26 3.49 1.18
N PHE A 35 -1.99 2.21 1.35
CA PHE A 35 -2.50 1.43 2.47
C PHE A 35 -1.38 0.71 3.19
N TYR A 36 -1.59 0.40 4.46
CA TYR A 36 -0.75 -0.53 5.18
C TYR A 36 -1.56 -1.38 6.15
N LEU A 37 -1.07 -2.58 6.43
CA LEU A 37 -1.60 -3.45 7.46
C LEU A 37 -0.49 -4.00 8.35
N GLU A 38 -0.89 -4.46 9.52
CA GLU A 38 -0.02 -5.11 10.50
C GLU A 38 -0.40 -6.59 10.54
N GLU A 39 0.56 -7.45 10.19
CA GLU A 39 0.39 -8.90 10.18
C GLU A 39 1.40 -9.53 11.14
N GLN A 40 0.91 -10.01 12.29
CA GLN A 40 1.72 -10.63 13.34
C GLN A 40 2.83 -9.69 13.82
N GLU A 41 4.07 -9.89 13.34
CA GLU A 41 5.27 -9.13 13.71
C GLU A 41 5.84 -8.31 12.53
N LYS A 42 5.05 -8.13 11.47
CA LYS A 42 5.43 -7.42 10.24
C LYS A 42 4.39 -6.38 9.84
N PHE A 43 4.82 -5.47 8.97
CA PHE A 43 3.97 -4.49 8.30
C PHE A 43 4.01 -4.73 6.81
N VAL A 44 2.85 -4.66 6.16
CA VAL A 44 2.75 -4.77 4.70
C VAL A 44 2.28 -3.42 4.17
N GLY A 45 3.07 -2.84 3.27
CA GLY A 45 2.68 -1.65 2.51
C GLY A 45 1.99 -2.05 1.22
N ILE A 46 0.94 -1.33 0.84
CA ILE A 46 0.25 -1.47 -0.45
C ILE A 46 0.20 -0.10 -1.11
N ASP A 47 1.00 0.09 -2.17
CA ASP A 47 0.90 1.26 -3.05
C ASP A 47 -0.04 0.92 -4.20
N ASN A 48 -1.27 1.40 -4.08
CA ASN A 48 -2.26 1.34 -5.13
C ASN A 48 -2.60 2.73 -5.66
N SER A 49 -1.65 3.66 -5.68
CA SER A 49 -1.88 5.02 -6.17
C SER A 49 -2.14 5.07 -7.69
N THR A 50 -1.62 4.10 -8.44
CA THR A 50 -1.76 3.99 -9.90
C THR A 50 -2.68 2.85 -10.36
N GLY A 51 -3.25 2.09 -9.43
CA GLY A 51 -4.10 0.95 -9.75
C GLY A 51 -3.33 -0.35 -10.00
N ASP A 52 -2.03 -0.40 -9.69
CA ASP A 52 -1.16 -1.57 -9.86
C ASP A 52 -1.00 -2.43 -8.58
N ALA A 53 -1.44 -1.90 -7.42
CA ALA A 53 -1.35 -2.51 -6.09
C ALA A 53 0.02 -3.18 -5.77
N TRP A 54 1.10 -2.41 -5.83
CA TRP A 54 2.42 -2.88 -5.40
C TRP A 54 2.40 -3.22 -3.91
N THR A 55 2.97 -4.37 -3.53
CA THR A 55 3.03 -4.81 -2.14
C THR A 55 4.47 -5.09 -1.69
N GLU A 56 4.80 -4.72 -0.45
CA GLU A 56 6.10 -5.01 0.15
C GLU A 56 5.97 -5.22 1.68
N GLU A 57 6.78 -6.15 2.21
CA GLU A 57 6.82 -6.48 3.64
C GLU A 57 7.97 -5.77 4.35
N PHE A 58 7.71 -5.31 5.57
CA PHE A 58 8.66 -4.58 6.40
C PHE A 58 8.67 -5.13 7.83
N PRO A 59 9.83 -5.13 8.51
CA PRO A 59 9.92 -5.52 9.92
C PRO A 59 9.32 -4.46 10.86
N ASP A 60 9.15 -3.22 10.40
CA ASP A 60 8.66 -2.12 11.23
C ASP A 60 7.80 -1.13 10.44
N LYS A 61 6.92 -0.43 11.15
CA LYS A 61 5.97 0.53 10.59
C LYS A 61 6.67 1.70 9.91
N TYR A 62 7.81 2.16 10.44
CA TYR A 62 8.49 3.35 9.92
C TYR A 62 9.05 3.09 8.53
N SER A 63 9.69 1.94 8.33
CA SER A 63 10.19 1.48 7.02
C SER A 63 9.06 1.36 6.00
N CYS A 64 7.93 0.77 6.38
CA CYS A 64 6.72 0.67 5.55
C CYS A 64 6.19 2.04 5.10
N LEU A 65 6.02 2.99 6.03
CA LEU A 65 5.54 4.33 5.69
C LEU A 65 6.55 5.14 4.86
N ARG A 66 7.86 4.91 5.06
CA ARG A 66 8.91 5.57 4.25
C ARG A 66 8.81 5.15 2.79
N TRP A 67 8.64 3.85 2.55
CA TRP A 67 8.45 3.27 1.23
C TRP A 67 7.19 3.84 0.55
N LEU A 68 6.03 3.80 1.23
CA LEU A 68 4.76 4.33 0.72
C LEU A 68 4.83 5.82 0.35
N THR A 69 5.60 6.62 1.07
CA THR A 69 5.73 8.06 0.78
C THR A 69 6.75 8.40 -0.32
N GLY A 70 7.39 7.40 -0.95
CA GLY A 70 8.47 7.63 -1.91
C GLY A 70 9.67 8.36 -1.31
N LYS A 71 9.82 8.32 0.03
CA LYS A 71 10.96 8.94 0.74
C LYS A 71 12.22 8.08 0.71
N GLU A 72 12.27 7.10 -0.19
CA GLU A 72 13.50 6.45 -0.61
C GLU A 72 14.30 7.45 -1.45
N GLN A 73 14.94 8.42 -0.78
CA GLN A 73 15.99 9.21 -1.42
C GLN A 73 17.09 8.21 -1.77
N LEU A 74 17.16 7.84 -3.05
CA LEU A 74 18.33 7.18 -3.61
C LEU A 74 19.57 8.04 -3.28
N PRO A 75 20.68 7.45 -2.82
CA PRO A 75 21.92 8.17 -2.56
C PRO A 75 22.47 8.87 -3.81
#